data_AF-A0A9E2XVI3-F1
#
_entry.id   AF-A0A9E2XVI3-F1
#
_cell.length_a   1.000
_cell.length_b   1.000
_cell.length_c   1.000
_cell.angle_alpha   90.00
_cell.angle_beta   90.00
_cell.angle_gamma   90.00
#
_symmetry.space_group_name_H-M   'P 1'
#
loop_
_entity.id
_entity.type
_entity.pdbx_description
1 polymer ?
#
loop_
_entity_poly.entity_id
_entity_poly.type
_entity_poly.pdbx_seq_one_letter_code
_entity_poly.pdbx_strand_id
1 'polypeptide(L)'
;DPPALLRLFHVAQQQELDIHPRALRAASQSLRLINQKLREDPEANRLFLEILTSRKDPETALRRMNEAGVFGRFIPDFGRVVAQMQYDMYHVYTVDEHTLFAIGILHEMERGLLKEELPLATQLMPAIVSRRALYLAVLLHDIAKGRGGDHSELGEQIALKLGPRLGLSAEETETVAWLVRWHLLMSSTAFKLDIGDPQTIGNFVERVQSPERLKLLLVLTVADIRAVGPKVWNGWKAALLRELYHRAIEVISGGLSGEGQGSRAAAAQAAARQLLPDFSEPEFATFVSRGYPFYWLSFDPATHARHARLMREAEASGAPLTVEKRVDPHRSVTEITLYTADHPGLFSRIAGALAVSGANIVDAKIMTMSNGMALDIFWVQDSAGSAFDRPDKLAKLAVVFENVLTGDLKPHRELARPPASPNRTQVFTVTPRVLVDNKASGSHTVIEVNGRDRPGLLFELTRALTRLNLQVSSAKISTYGEKVVDVFYVKNLFGHKIEHPAKLAEIQRALEAVLAQANEPAPAMVNREPVAAE
;
A
#
# COMPACT_ATOMS: atom_id res chain seq x y z
N ASP A 1 -42.66 7.46 -21.62
CA ASP A 1 -41.88 6.24 -21.32
C ASP A 1 -40.68 6.59 -20.43
N PRO A 2 -40.81 6.57 -19.08
CA PRO A 2 -39.70 6.94 -18.18
C PRO A 2 -38.43 6.08 -18.30
N PRO A 3 -38.48 4.75 -18.51
CA PRO A 3 -37.30 3.93 -18.83
C PRO A 3 -36.47 4.41 -20.02
N ALA A 4 -37.05 5.19 -20.94
CA ALA A 4 -36.31 5.78 -22.05
C ALA A 4 -35.13 6.67 -21.60
N LEU A 5 -35.17 7.22 -20.38
CA LEU A 5 -34.07 7.99 -19.80
C LEU A 5 -32.79 7.16 -19.60
N LEU A 6 -32.91 5.88 -19.28
CA LEU A 6 -31.76 4.97 -19.21
C LEU A 6 -31.46 4.36 -20.58
N ARG A 7 -32.52 4.04 -21.36
CA ARG A 7 -32.39 3.45 -22.69
C ARG A 7 -31.59 4.33 -23.64
N LEU A 8 -31.67 5.67 -23.50
CA LEU A 8 -30.86 6.62 -24.27
C LEU A 8 -29.37 6.31 -24.17
N PHE A 9 -28.84 6.20 -22.95
CA PHE A 9 -27.42 5.93 -22.69
C PHE A 9 -27.05 4.50 -23.06
N HIS A 10 -27.92 3.54 -22.76
CA HIS A 10 -27.72 2.15 -23.12
C HIS A 10 -27.59 1.96 -24.64
N VAL A 11 -28.52 2.51 -25.43
CA VAL A 11 -28.46 2.42 -26.90
C VAL A 11 -27.24 3.13 -27.46
N ALA A 12 -26.93 4.34 -26.96
CA ALA A 12 -25.74 5.06 -27.39
C ALA A 12 -24.46 4.24 -27.15
N GLN A 13 -24.31 3.63 -25.97
CA GLN A 13 -23.18 2.77 -25.64
C GLN A 13 -23.13 1.50 -26.50
N GLN A 14 -24.25 0.80 -26.66
CA GLN A 14 -24.30 -0.44 -27.45
C GLN A 14 -23.97 -0.20 -28.93
N GLN A 15 -24.36 0.95 -29.46
CA GLN A 15 -24.10 1.35 -30.85
C GLN A 15 -22.81 2.16 -31.02
N GLU A 16 -22.07 2.42 -29.93
CA GLU A 16 -20.85 3.25 -29.93
C GLU A 16 -21.07 4.65 -30.54
N LEU A 17 -22.24 5.24 -30.25
CA LEU A 17 -22.66 6.54 -30.72
C LEU A 17 -22.51 7.61 -29.65
N ASP A 18 -22.31 8.86 -30.10
CA ASP A 18 -22.42 10.02 -29.23
C ASP A 18 -23.89 10.41 -28.99
N ILE A 19 -24.16 11.08 -27.87
CA ILE A 19 -25.49 11.58 -27.52
C ILE A 19 -25.55 13.07 -27.87
N HIS A 20 -26.41 13.42 -28.83
CA HIS A 20 -26.57 14.80 -29.23
C HIS A 20 -26.91 15.72 -28.03
N PRO A 21 -26.30 16.92 -27.88
CA PRO A 21 -26.49 17.78 -26.71
C PRO A 21 -27.94 18.18 -26.40
N ARG A 22 -28.82 18.20 -27.43
CA ARG A 22 -30.27 18.40 -27.22
C ARG A 22 -30.91 17.23 -26.47
N ALA A 23 -30.51 15.99 -26.73
CA ALA A 23 -31.01 14.81 -26.04
C ALA A 23 -30.53 14.77 -24.57
N LEU A 24 -29.26 15.10 -24.32
CA LEU A 24 -28.73 15.24 -22.94
C LEU A 24 -29.48 16.32 -22.14
N ARG A 25 -29.73 17.48 -22.75
CA ARG A 25 -30.54 18.54 -22.12
C ARG A 25 -31.97 18.10 -21.86
N ALA A 26 -32.60 17.39 -22.79
CA ALA A 26 -33.95 16.87 -22.60
C ALA A 26 -34.01 15.85 -21.45
N ALA A 27 -33.00 14.99 -21.31
CA ALA A 27 -32.88 14.08 -20.17
C ALA A 27 -32.74 14.85 -18.84
N SER A 28 -31.88 15.87 -18.81
CA SER A 28 -31.65 16.73 -17.64
C SER A 28 -32.92 17.49 -17.21
N GLN A 29 -33.72 17.98 -18.16
CA GLN A 29 -35.01 18.62 -17.89
C GLN A 29 -36.09 17.64 -17.43
N SER A 30 -35.88 16.34 -17.65
CA SER A 30 -36.84 15.27 -17.36
C SER A 30 -36.52 14.50 -16.07
N LEU A 31 -35.53 14.91 -15.28
CA LEU A 31 -35.09 14.21 -14.07
C LEU A 31 -36.21 13.98 -13.04
N ARG A 32 -37.28 14.80 -13.04
CA ARG A 32 -38.47 14.60 -12.21
C ARG A 32 -39.19 13.26 -12.48
N LEU A 33 -39.02 12.69 -13.67
CA LEU A 33 -39.58 11.39 -14.04
C LEU A 33 -38.85 10.23 -13.37
N ILE A 34 -37.63 10.46 -12.87
CA ILE A 34 -36.85 9.49 -12.08
C ILE A 34 -37.33 9.56 -10.63
N ASN A 35 -38.49 8.96 -10.39
CA ASN A 35 -39.13 8.82 -9.08
C ASN A 35 -38.91 7.40 -8.51
N GLN A 36 -39.59 7.04 -7.41
CA GLN A 36 -39.48 5.70 -6.83
C GLN A 36 -39.95 4.60 -7.80
N LYS A 37 -41.06 4.83 -8.51
CA LYS A 37 -41.60 3.88 -9.50
C LYS A 37 -40.58 3.53 -10.58
N LEU A 38 -39.86 4.51 -11.14
CA LEU A 38 -38.81 4.23 -12.12
C LEU A 38 -37.59 3.53 -11.50
N ARG A 39 -37.22 3.87 -10.26
CA ARG A 39 -36.09 3.25 -9.56
C ARG A 39 -36.33 1.78 -9.20
N GLU A 40 -37.59 1.36 -9.10
CA GLU A 40 -38.03 -0.01 -8.84
C GLU A 40 -38.44 -0.75 -10.13
N ASP A 41 -38.41 -0.08 -11.29
CA ASP A 41 -38.79 -0.67 -12.56
C ASP A 41 -37.74 -1.71 -13.02
N PRO A 42 -38.13 -2.97 -13.27
CA PRO A 42 -37.18 -4.04 -13.63
C PRO A 42 -36.41 -3.76 -14.93
N GLU A 43 -37.04 -3.12 -15.91
CA GLU A 43 -36.41 -2.80 -17.19
C GLU A 43 -35.37 -1.68 -17.02
N ALA A 44 -35.68 -0.65 -16.23
CA ALA A 44 -34.71 0.40 -15.91
C ALA A 44 -33.48 -0.15 -15.15
N ASN A 45 -33.71 -1.06 -14.19
CA ASN A 45 -32.63 -1.70 -13.44
C ASN A 45 -31.78 -2.63 -14.33
N ARG A 46 -32.41 -3.41 -15.23
CA ARG A 46 -31.71 -4.22 -16.25
C ARG A 46 -30.83 -3.34 -17.14
N LEU A 47 -31.39 -2.27 -17.71
CA LEU A 47 -30.66 -1.33 -18.57
C LEU A 47 -29.45 -0.72 -17.86
N PHE A 48 -29.62 -0.28 -16.61
CA PHE A 48 -28.51 0.29 -15.83
C PHE A 48 -27.39 -0.72 -15.60
N LEU A 49 -27.74 -1.96 -15.24
CA LEU A 49 -26.74 -3.00 -15.00
C LEU A 49 -26.01 -3.40 -16.29
N GLU A 50 -26.71 -3.44 -17.43
CA GLU A 50 -26.10 -3.65 -18.74
C GLU A 50 -25.16 -2.51 -19.13
N ILE A 51 -25.49 -1.26 -18.78
CA ILE A 51 -24.60 -0.12 -18.98
C ILE A 51 -23.31 -0.27 -18.17
N LEU A 52 -23.47 -0.55 -16.87
CA LEU A 52 -22.36 -0.70 -15.92
C LEU A 52 -21.43 -1.86 -16.31
N THR A 53 -22.00 -2.97 -16.75
CA THR A 53 -21.26 -4.20 -17.05
C THR A 53 -21.01 -4.37 -18.55
N SER A 54 -21.19 -3.33 -19.35
CA SER A 54 -21.02 -3.41 -20.80
C SER A 54 -19.59 -3.82 -21.18
N ARG A 55 -19.47 -4.54 -22.30
CA ARG A 55 -18.18 -4.79 -22.96
C ARG A 55 -17.73 -3.60 -23.83
N LYS A 56 -18.52 -2.53 -23.87
CA LYS A 56 -18.31 -1.32 -24.64
C LYS A 56 -18.32 -0.12 -23.70
N ASP A 57 -17.13 0.39 -23.36
CA ASP A 57 -16.87 1.63 -22.61
C ASP A 57 -17.94 2.02 -21.56
N PRO A 58 -17.95 1.36 -20.39
CA PRO A 58 -18.82 1.71 -19.28
C PRO A 58 -18.48 3.06 -18.64
N GLU A 59 -17.22 3.49 -18.66
CA GLU A 59 -16.81 4.77 -18.08
C GLU A 59 -17.50 5.94 -18.78
N THR A 60 -17.36 6.05 -20.10
CA THR A 60 -17.92 7.18 -20.85
C THR A 60 -19.45 7.21 -20.77
N ALA A 61 -20.09 6.05 -20.82
CA ALA A 61 -21.55 5.96 -20.71
C ALA A 61 -22.06 6.44 -19.34
N LEU A 62 -21.44 5.96 -18.26
CA LEU A 62 -21.79 6.37 -16.88
C LEU A 62 -21.45 7.84 -16.61
N ARG A 63 -20.33 8.33 -17.15
CA ARG A 63 -19.92 9.75 -17.08
C ARG A 63 -20.95 10.67 -17.71
N ARG A 64 -21.37 10.40 -18.95
CA ARG A 64 -22.44 11.16 -19.61
C ARG A 64 -23.77 11.07 -18.86
N MET A 65 -24.08 9.91 -18.28
CA MET A 65 -25.26 9.72 -17.46
C MET A 65 -25.19 10.51 -16.14
N ASN A 66 -23.98 10.68 -15.57
CA ASN A 66 -23.72 11.53 -14.42
C ASN A 66 -23.85 13.02 -14.75
N GLU A 67 -23.23 13.48 -15.84
CA GLU A 67 -23.30 14.86 -16.33
C GLU A 67 -24.74 15.31 -16.62
N ALA A 68 -25.58 14.41 -17.11
CA ALA A 68 -27.01 14.66 -17.33
C ALA A 68 -27.86 14.62 -16.03
N GLY A 69 -27.25 14.32 -14.88
CA GLY A 69 -27.91 14.15 -13.57
C GLY A 69 -28.75 12.87 -13.43
N VAL A 70 -28.83 12.06 -14.49
CA VAL A 70 -29.65 10.84 -14.55
C VAL A 70 -29.11 9.79 -13.59
N PHE A 71 -27.78 9.65 -13.51
CA PHE A 71 -27.12 8.67 -12.65
C PHE A 71 -27.40 8.91 -11.17
N GLY A 72 -27.02 10.08 -10.64
CA GLY A 72 -27.23 10.41 -9.24
C GLY A 72 -28.71 10.39 -8.82
N ARG A 73 -29.64 10.64 -9.75
CA ARG A 73 -31.07 10.54 -9.47
C ARG A 73 -31.59 9.10 -9.46
N PHE A 74 -31.03 8.23 -10.30
CA PHE A 74 -31.40 6.80 -10.39
C PHE A 74 -30.77 5.95 -9.27
N ILE A 75 -29.53 6.27 -8.88
CA ILE A 75 -28.83 5.73 -7.71
C ILE A 75 -28.63 6.89 -6.71
N PRO A 76 -29.60 7.17 -5.81
CA PRO A 76 -29.52 8.30 -4.89
C PRO A 76 -28.28 8.31 -4.00
N ASP A 77 -27.77 7.14 -3.62
CA ASP A 77 -26.55 7.01 -2.85
C ASP A 77 -25.32 7.51 -3.61
N PHE A 78 -25.27 7.30 -4.94
CA PHE A 78 -24.25 7.89 -5.82
C PHE A 78 -24.44 9.40 -5.94
N GLY A 79 -25.69 9.87 -6.07
CA GLY A 79 -25.98 11.31 -6.15
C GLY A 79 -25.52 12.12 -4.94
N ARG A 80 -25.26 11.48 -3.79
CA ARG A 80 -24.71 12.14 -2.60
C ARG A 80 -23.19 12.35 -2.66
N VAL A 81 -22.49 11.56 -3.46
CA VAL A 81 -21.02 11.62 -3.59
C VAL A 81 -20.56 12.36 -4.85
N VAL A 82 -21.51 12.79 -5.70
CA VAL A 82 -21.23 13.62 -6.88
C VAL A 82 -20.58 14.94 -6.46
N ALA A 83 -19.46 15.29 -7.11
CA ALA A 83 -18.65 16.46 -6.78
C ALA A 83 -18.16 16.54 -5.32
N GLN A 84 -18.19 15.41 -4.59
CA GLN A 84 -17.67 15.35 -3.23
C GLN A 84 -16.14 15.22 -3.28
N MET A 85 -15.44 16.23 -2.81
CA MET A 85 -13.99 16.15 -2.62
C MET A 85 -13.65 15.10 -1.56
N GLN A 86 -12.67 14.27 -1.85
CA GLN A 86 -12.09 13.38 -0.87
C GLN A 86 -11.12 14.17 0.00
N TYR A 87 -11.33 14.19 1.32
CA TYR A 87 -10.44 14.91 2.24
C TYR A 87 -9.11 14.17 2.49
N ASP A 88 -8.88 13.04 1.83
CA ASP A 88 -7.61 12.30 1.86
C ASP A 88 -6.73 12.69 0.68
N MET A 89 -5.55 13.26 0.99
CA MET A 89 -4.60 14.05 0.19
C MET A 89 -4.10 13.46 -1.17
N TYR A 90 -4.54 12.27 -1.58
CA TYR A 90 -4.01 11.56 -2.77
C TYR A 90 -5.01 11.46 -3.89
N HIS A 91 -6.30 11.61 -3.58
CA HIS A 91 -7.33 11.58 -4.58
C HIS A 91 -7.33 12.93 -5.30
N VAL A 92 -6.86 12.91 -6.54
CA VAL A 92 -6.89 14.09 -7.41
C VAL A 92 -8.32 14.35 -7.92
N TYR A 93 -9.20 13.35 -7.80
CA TYR A 93 -10.58 13.35 -8.29
C TYR A 93 -11.59 13.39 -7.14
N THR A 94 -12.78 13.94 -7.42
CA THR A 94 -13.97 13.78 -6.55
C THR A 94 -14.37 12.31 -6.49
N VAL A 95 -15.16 11.91 -5.48
CA VAL A 95 -15.53 10.49 -5.26
C VAL A 95 -16.18 9.86 -6.50
N ASP A 96 -17.08 10.59 -7.15
CA ASP A 96 -17.73 10.15 -8.39
C ASP A 96 -16.76 9.97 -9.54
N GLU A 97 -15.91 10.96 -9.80
CA GLU A 97 -14.90 10.94 -10.85
C GLU A 97 -13.88 9.80 -10.66
N HIS A 98 -13.42 9.62 -9.42
CA HIS A 98 -12.56 8.50 -9.03
C HIS A 98 -13.23 7.15 -9.31
N THR A 99 -14.50 7.00 -8.92
CA THR A 99 -15.26 5.76 -9.10
C THR A 99 -15.48 5.45 -10.58
N LEU A 100 -15.82 6.45 -11.40
CA LEU A 100 -15.97 6.30 -12.84
C LEU A 100 -14.65 5.90 -13.50
N PHE A 101 -13.55 6.53 -13.10
CA PHE A 101 -12.22 6.21 -13.62
C PHE A 101 -11.76 4.80 -13.21
N ALA A 102 -12.08 4.34 -11.99
CA ALA A 102 -11.85 2.97 -11.55
C ALA A 102 -12.63 1.94 -12.40
N ILE A 103 -13.86 2.25 -12.81
CA ILE A 103 -14.64 1.44 -13.75
C ILE A 103 -13.98 1.38 -15.13
N GLY A 104 -13.42 2.50 -15.60
CA GLY A 104 -12.62 2.55 -16.82
C GLY A 104 -11.41 1.63 -16.77
N ILE A 105 -10.61 1.73 -15.72
CA ILE A 105 -9.43 0.87 -15.50
C ILE A 105 -9.83 -0.60 -15.42
N LEU A 106 -10.93 -0.93 -14.72
CA LEU A 106 -11.46 -2.30 -14.68
C LEU A 106 -11.81 -2.81 -16.09
N HIS A 107 -12.43 -1.97 -16.90
CA HIS A 107 -12.78 -2.30 -18.28
C HIS A 107 -11.54 -2.47 -19.17
N GLU A 108 -10.51 -1.65 -19.02
CA GLU A 108 -9.26 -1.80 -19.77
C GLU A 108 -8.49 -3.06 -19.38
N MET A 109 -8.45 -3.41 -18.08
CA MET A 109 -7.93 -4.71 -17.62
C MET A 109 -8.70 -5.86 -18.26
N GLU A 110 -10.03 -5.77 -18.30
CA GLU A 110 -10.86 -6.80 -18.92
C GLU A 110 -10.57 -7.00 -20.42
N ARG A 111 -10.28 -5.91 -21.12
CA ARG A 111 -9.93 -5.93 -22.55
C ARG A 111 -8.50 -6.36 -22.82
N GLY A 112 -7.68 -6.59 -21.79
CA GLY A 112 -6.28 -6.95 -21.93
C GLY A 112 -5.36 -5.79 -22.26
N LEU A 113 -5.83 -4.53 -22.22
CA LEU A 113 -5.07 -3.35 -22.63
C LEU A 113 -3.98 -2.97 -21.63
N LEU A 114 -4.15 -3.38 -20.37
CA LEU A 114 -3.21 -3.08 -19.27
C LEU A 114 -2.29 -4.26 -18.93
N LYS A 115 -2.06 -5.19 -19.87
CA LYS A 115 -1.26 -6.41 -19.62
C LYS A 115 0.19 -6.11 -19.20
N GLU A 116 0.81 -5.08 -19.79
CA GLU A 116 2.20 -4.72 -19.46
C GLU A 116 2.30 -4.00 -18.12
N GLU A 117 1.35 -3.11 -17.81
CA GLU A 117 1.33 -2.30 -16.59
C GLU A 117 0.81 -3.07 -15.38
N LEU A 118 -0.21 -3.91 -15.58
CA LEU A 118 -0.99 -4.64 -14.58
C LEU A 118 -1.12 -6.13 -14.95
N PRO A 119 0.00 -6.88 -15.09
CA PRO A 119 0.00 -8.22 -15.68
C PRO A 119 -0.88 -9.21 -14.91
N LEU A 120 -0.74 -9.27 -13.58
CA LEU A 120 -1.50 -10.23 -12.78
C LEU A 120 -3.00 -9.93 -12.79
N ALA A 121 -3.41 -8.69 -12.53
CA ALA A 121 -4.83 -8.32 -12.50
C ALA A 121 -5.49 -8.55 -13.87
N THR A 122 -4.82 -8.15 -14.96
CA THR A 122 -5.26 -8.38 -16.33
C THR A 122 -5.37 -9.87 -16.65
N GLN A 123 -4.39 -10.68 -16.24
CA GLN A 123 -4.39 -12.13 -16.44
C GLN A 123 -5.55 -12.82 -15.69
N LEU A 124 -5.95 -12.30 -14.53
CA LEU A 124 -7.01 -12.90 -13.72
C LEU A 124 -8.43 -12.57 -14.22
N MET A 125 -8.61 -11.49 -14.98
CA MET A 125 -9.93 -11.06 -15.48
C MET A 125 -10.72 -12.17 -16.19
N PRO A 126 -10.15 -12.94 -17.14
CA PRO A 126 -10.87 -14.03 -17.79
C PRO A 126 -11.27 -15.19 -16.86
N ALA A 127 -10.60 -15.33 -15.71
CA ALA A 127 -10.86 -16.37 -14.73
C ALA A 127 -11.89 -15.96 -13.66
N ILE A 128 -12.40 -14.72 -13.68
CA ILE A 128 -13.41 -14.24 -12.73
C ILE A 128 -14.79 -14.74 -13.16
N VAL A 129 -15.49 -15.40 -12.24
CA VAL A 129 -16.86 -15.90 -12.45
C VAL A 129 -17.87 -14.79 -12.10
N SER A 130 -17.68 -14.12 -10.97
CA SER A 130 -18.63 -13.12 -10.45
C SER A 130 -18.41 -11.72 -11.06
N ARG A 131 -18.34 -11.64 -12.39
CA ARG A 131 -18.05 -10.39 -13.13
C ARG A 131 -19.02 -9.25 -12.83
N ARG A 132 -20.34 -9.52 -12.82
CA ARG A 132 -21.36 -8.50 -12.52
C ARG A 132 -21.17 -7.94 -11.11
N ALA A 133 -20.87 -8.81 -10.15
CA ALA A 133 -20.58 -8.42 -8.78
C ALA A 133 -19.32 -7.55 -8.69
N LEU A 134 -18.26 -7.86 -9.43
CA LEU A 134 -17.04 -7.04 -9.45
C LEU A 134 -17.30 -5.60 -9.90
N TYR A 135 -17.98 -5.44 -11.04
CA TYR A 135 -18.30 -4.11 -11.57
C TYR A 135 -19.18 -3.30 -10.61
N LEU A 136 -20.18 -3.95 -9.99
CA LEU A 136 -21.01 -3.28 -8.99
C LEU A 136 -20.23 -2.96 -7.71
N ALA A 137 -19.32 -3.83 -7.28
CA ALA A 137 -18.47 -3.55 -6.13
C ALA A 137 -17.52 -2.37 -6.39
N VAL A 138 -16.90 -2.28 -7.57
CA VAL A 138 -16.09 -1.11 -7.96
C VAL A 138 -16.96 0.15 -8.02
N LEU A 139 -18.21 0.08 -8.46
CA LEU A 139 -19.11 1.24 -8.40
C LEU A 139 -19.42 1.67 -6.94
N LEU A 140 -19.44 0.72 -6.01
CA LEU A 140 -19.94 0.95 -4.65
C LEU A 140 -18.87 1.09 -3.57
N HIS A 141 -17.60 0.79 -3.85
CA HIS A 141 -16.53 0.70 -2.83
C HIS A 141 -16.45 1.94 -1.93
N ASP A 142 -16.65 3.13 -2.52
CA ASP A 142 -16.56 4.43 -1.84
C ASP A 142 -17.90 5.17 -1.68
N ILE A 143 -19.02 4.52 -2.00
CA ILE A 143 -20.35 5.17 -2.13
C ILE A 143 -20.88 5.82 -0.85
N ALA A 144 -20.30 5.46 0.30
CA ALA A 144 -20.68 5.95 1.62
C ALA A 144 -19.70 6.96 2.22
N LYS A 145 -18.71 7.45 1.46
CA LYS A 145 -17.78 8.47 1.94
C LYS A 145 -18.53 9.72 2.41
N GLY A 146 -18.09 10.28 3.55
CA GLY A 146 -18.67 11.47 4.17
C GLY A 146 -20.00 11.29 4.92
N ARG A 147 -20.46 10.05 5.14
CA ARG A 147 -21.71 9.77 5.90
C ARG A 147 -21.55 9.73 7.42
N GLY A 148 -20.31 9.84 7.94
CA GLY A 148 -19.99 9.68 9.36
C GLY A 148 -19.97 8.20 9.76
N GLY A 149 -18.87 7.73 10.35
CA GLY A 149 -18.62 6.30 10.60
C GLY A 149 -17.74 5.66 9.53
N ASP A 150 -17.63 4.32 9.56
CA ASP A 150 -16.86 3.56 8.58
C ASP A 150 -17.64 3.44 7.26
N HIS A 151 -17.07 4.01 6.20
CA HIS A 151 -17.70 4.02 4.87
C HIS A 151 -17.79 2.62 4.27
N SER A 152 -16.91 1.69 4.64
CA SER A 152 -16.94 0.32 4.13
C SER A 152 -18.13 -0.45 4.69
N GLU A 153 -18.40 -0.29 5.99
CA GLU A 153 -19.58 -0.90 6.64
C GLU A 153 -20.89 -0.28 6.17
N LEU A 154 -20.92 1.05 5.98
CA LEU A 154 -22.10 1.73 5.43
C LEU A 154 -22.32 1.38 3.96
N GLY A 155 -21.23 1.24 3.18
CA GLY A 155 -21.26 0.81 1.78
C GLY A 155 -21.80 -0.60 1.62
N GLU A 156 -21.41 -1.53 2.50
CA GLU A 156 -21.96 -2.89 2.56
C GLU A 156 -23.49 -2.88 2.70
N GLN A 157 -24.03 -2.07 3.62
CA GLN A 157 -25.48 -1.96 3.83
C GLN A 157 -26.21 -1.41 2.60
N ILE A 158 -25.55 -0.54 1.82
CA ILE A 158 -26.08 -0.01 0.56
C ILE A 158 -26.07 -1.13 -0.50
N ALA A 159 -24.97 -1.88 -0.61
CA ALA A 159 -24.86 -3.01 -1.52
C ALA A 159 -25.93 -4.09 -1.27
N LEU A 160 -26.19 -4.45 -0.01
CA LEU A 160 -27.22 -5.43 0.37
C LEU A 160 -28.64 -5.02 -0.06
N LYS A 161 -28.93 -3.71 -0.13
CA LYS A 161 -30.22 -3.18 -0.60
C LYS A 161 -30.26 -3.00 -2.11
N LEU A 162 -29.14 -2.56 -2.69
CA LEU A 162 -29.06 -2.20 -4.10
C LEU A 162 -28.92 -3.42 -5.01
N GLY A 163 -28.20 -4.47 -4.59
CA GLY A 163 -28.00 -5.70 -5.37
C GLY A 163 -29.32 -6.32 -5.85
N PRO A 164 -30.26 -6.66 -4.95
CA PRO A 164 -31.55 -7.24 -5.34
C PRO A 164 -32.38 -6.31 -6.22
N ARG A 165 -32.33 -4.99 -5.97
CA ARG A 165 -33.00 -3.98 -6.81
C ARG A 165 -32.48 -4.00 -8.24
N LEU A 166 -31.18 -4.22 -8.43
CA LEU A 166 -30.54 -4.35 -9.74
C LEU A 166 -30.67 -5.75 -10.37
N GLY A 167 -31.38 -6.68 -9.72
CA GLY A 167 -31.57 -8.04 -10.23
C GLY A 167 -30.37 -8.95 -10.04
N LEU A 168 -29.56 -8.74 -8.99
CA LEU A 168 -28.53 -9.69 -8.57
C LEU A 168 -29.15 -10.84 -7.77
N SER A 169 -28.54 -12.02 -7.86
CA SER A 169 -28.86 -13.13 -6.97
C SER A 169 -28.45 -12.82 -5.53
N ALA A 170 -28.87 -13.65 -4.57
CA ALA A 170 -28.43 -13.55 -3.18
C ALA A 170 -26.90 -13.71 -3.06
N GLU A 171 -26.31 -14.63 -3.83
CA GLU A 171 -24.87 -14.88 -3.87
C GLU A 171 -24.10 -13.69 -4.47
N GLU A 172 -24.57 -13.14 -5.60
CA GLU A 172 -23.96 -11.95 -6.19
C GLU A 172 -24.05 -10.76 -5.23
N THR A 173 -25.20 -10.57 -4.58
CA THR A 173 -25.42 -9.49 -3.61
C THR A 173 -24.47 -9.60 -2.41
N GLU A 174 -24.31 -10.82 -1.86
CA GLU A 174 -23.37 -11.08 -0.77
C GLU A 174 -21.94 -10.80 -1.21
N THR A 175 -21.56 -11.22 -2.42
CA THR A 175 -20.22 -10.99 -2.97
C THR A 175 -19.93 -9.49 -3.10
N VAL A 176 -20.89 -8.70 -3.62
CA VAL A 176 -20.74 -7.24 -3.72
C VAL A 176 -20.59 -6.62 -2.34
N ALA A 177 -21.47 -7.00 -1.40
CA ALA A 177 -21.46 -6.47 -0.04
C ALA A 177 -20.11 -6.77 0.66
N TRP A 178 -19.61 -8.00 0.53
CA TRP A 178 -18.32 -8.40 1.06
C TRP A 178 -17.16 -7.63 0.44
N LEU A 179 -17.14 -7.46 -0.89
CA LEU A 179 -16.11 -6.69 -1.58
C LEU A 179 -16.09 -5.23 -1.14
N VAL A 180 -17.26 -4.59 -1.01
CA VAL A 180 -17.37 -3.21 -0.52
C VAL A 180 -16.91 -3.11 0.94
N ARG A 181 -17.30 -4.06 1.80
CA ARG A 181 -16.87 -4.10 3.21
C ARG A 181 -15.34 -4.21 3.35
N TRP A 182 -14.71 -5.00 2.48
CA TRP A 182 -13.29 -5.36 2.61
C TRP A 182 -12.40 -4.79 1.50
N HIS A 183 -12.84 -3.77 0.76
CA HIS A 183 -12.08 -3.25 -0.38
C HIS A 183 -10.67 -2.76 -0.02
N LEU A 184 -10.47 -2.25 1.22
CA LEU A 184 -9.15 -1.84 1.73
C LEU A 184 -8.32 -3.00 2.31
N LEU A 185 -8.86 -4.21 2.44
CA LEU A 185 -8.20 -5.33 3.13
C LEU A 185 -6.88 -5.72 2.45
N MET A 186 -6.85 -5.75 1.12
CA MET A 186 -5.68 -6.19 0.38
C MET A 186 -4.57 -5.12 0.38
N SER A 187 -4.91 -3.86 0.15
CA SER A 187 -3.95 -2.76 0.20
C SER A 187 -3.40 -2.55 1.62
N SER A 188 -4.27 -2.60 2.65
CA SER A 188 -3.84 -2.47 4.05
C SER A 188 -2.92 -3.62 4.46
N THR A 189 -3.25 -4.87 4.12
CA THR A 189 -2.37 -6.02 4.40
C THR A 189 -1.03 -5.88 3.66
N ALA A 190 -1.06 -5.59 2.37
CA ALA A 190 0.16 -5.56 1.55
C ALA A 190 1.11 -4.42 1.91
N PHE A 191 0.57 -3.23 2.27
CA PHE A 191 1.37 -2.02 2.43
C PHE A 191 1.68 -1.68 3.89
N LYS A 192 0.88 -2.18 4.84
CA LYS A 192 1.06 -1.87 6.27
C LYS A 192 1.58 -3.05 7.09
N LEU A 193 1.38 -4.29 6.64
CA LEU A 193 1.80 -5.48 7.39
C LEU A 193 2.97 -6.18 6.72
N ASP A 194 3.72 -6.95 7.51
CA ASP A 194 4.75 -7.84 6.98
C ASP A 194 4.09 -9.09 6.37
N ILE A 195 4.01 -9.13 5.04
CA ILE A 195 3.52 -10.29 4.26
C ILE A 195 4.47 -11.49 4.32
N GLY A 196 5.66 -11.31 4.89
CA GLY A 196 6.56 -12.40 5.30
C GLY A 196 6.11 -13.11 6.57
N ASP A 197 5.35 -12.46 7.46
CA ASP A 197 4.85 -13.06 8.70
C ASP A 197 3.71 -14.05 8.38
N PRO A 198 3.86 -15.35 8.70
CA PRO A 198 2.81 -16.34 8.49
C PRO A 198 1.47 -15.98 9.12
N GLN A 199 1.46 -15.25 10.25
CA GLN A 199 0.22 -14.83 10.88
C GLN A 199 -0.51 -13.76 10.08
N THR A 200 0.22 -12.84 9.43
CA THR A 200 -0.37 -11.87 8.50
C THR A 200 -1.12 -12.59 7.38
N ILE A 201 -0.47 -13.58 6.76
CA ILE A 201 -1.09 -14.36 5.67
C ILE A 201 -2.28 -15.16 6.18
N GLY A 202 -2.17 -15.82 7.35
CA GLY A 202 -3.27 -16.56 7.96
C GLY A 202 -4.49 -15.69 8.23
N ASN A 203 -4.30 -14.54 8.88
CA ASN A 203 -5.37 -13.57 9.18
C ASN A 203 -6.02 -12.97 7.91
N PHE A 204 -5.26 -12.84 6.82
CA PHE A 204 -5.76 -12.37 5.54
C PHE A 204 -6.61 -13.45 4.85
N VAL A 205 -6.10 -14.68 4.78
CA VAL A 205 -6.80 -15.82 4.17
C VAL A 205 -8.08 -16.17 4.94
N GLU A 206 -8.09 -16.08 6.26
CA GLU A 206 -9.28 -16.31 7.10
C GLU A 206 -10.44 -15.37 6.73
N ARG A 207 -10.12 -14.13 6.33
CA ARG A 207 -11.11 -13.15 5.86
C ARG A 207 -11.52 -13.39 4.41
N VAL A 208 -10.57 -13.69 3.53
CA VAL A 208 -10.79 -13.87 2.08
C VAL A 208 -11.57 -15.15 1.76
N GLN A 209 -11.28 -16.25 2.46
CA GLN A 209 -12.00 -17.53 2.45
C GLN A 209 -12.06 -18.31 1.12
N SER A 210 -11.95 -17.69 -0.05
CA SER A 210 -12.04 -18.40 -1.33
C SER A 210 -11.10 -17.83 -2.42
N PRO A 211 -10.67 -18.66 -3.39
CA PRO A 211 -9.90 -18.19 -4.55
C PRO A 211 -10.64 -17.12 -5.38
N GLU A 212 -11.96 -17.22 -5.48
CA GLU A 212 -12.77 -16.25 -6.22
C GLU A 212 -12.73 -14.88 -5.56
N ARG A 213 -12.96 -14.81 -4.24
CA ARG A 213 -12.85 -13.56 -3.48
C ARG A 213 -11.45 -12.97 -3.55
N LEU A 214 -10.41 -13.79 -3.55
CA LEU A 214 -9.03 -13.33 -3.69
C LEU A 214 -8.79 -12.63 -5.04
N LYS A 215 -9.25 -13.24 -6.15
CA LYS A 215 -9.16 -12.63 -7.50
C LYS A 215 -9.93 -11.32 -7.57
N LEU A 216 -11.19 -11.33 -7.11
CA LEU A 216 -12.07 -10.16 -7.11
C LEU A 216 -11.47 -9.00 -6.30
N LEU A 217 -10.99 -9.28 -5.09
CA LEU A 217 -10.41 -8.28 -4.20
C LEU A 217 -9.12 -7.70 -4.78
N LEU A 218 -8.25 -8.53 -5.37
CA LEU A 218 -7.04 -8.04 -6.03
C LEU A 218 -7.37 -7.09 -7.17
N VAL A 219 -8.27 -7.50 -8.07
CA VAL A 219 -8.62 -6.68 -9.23
C VAL A 219 -9.28 -5.36 -8.81
N LEU A 220 -10.20 -5.40 -7.84
CA LEU A 220 -10.82 -4.20 -7.28
C LEU A 220 -9.74 -3.26 -6.70
N THR A 221 -8.85 -3.79 -5.87
CA THR A 221 -7.77 -3.02 -5.22
C THR A 221 -6.85 -2.36 -6.25
N VAL A 222 -6.52 -3.07 -7.34
CA VAL A 222 -5.69 -2.54 -8.41
C VAL A 222 -6.40 -1.40 -9.15
N ALA A 223 -7.69 -1.59 -9.49
CA ALA A 223 -8.49 -0.56 -10.15
C ALA A 223 -8.60 0.72 -9.29
N ASP A 224 -8.90 0.55 -8.00
CA ASP A 224 -8.99 1.61 -7.01
C ASP A 224 -7.66 2.40 -6.91
N ILE A 225 -6.55 1.75 -6.57
CA ILE A 225 -5.26 2.43 -6.39
C ILE A 225 -4.82 3.16 -7.68
N ARG A 226 -5.04 2.55 -8.84
CA ARG A 226 -4.69 3.16 -10.14
C ARG A 226 -5.58 4.37 -10.43
N ALA A 227 -6.83 4.37 -9.97
CA ALA A 227 -7.77 5.46 -10.11
C ALA A 227 -7.54 6.65 -9.16
N VAL A 228 -6.68 6.52 -8.14
CA VAL A 228 -6.37 7.61 -7.20
C VAL A 228 -5.58 8.74 -7.88
N GLY A 229 -4.57 8.38 -8.69
CA GLY A 229 -3.74 9.34 -9.42
C GLY A 229 -2.45 8.74 -10.01
N PRO A 230 -1.79 9.45 -10.94
CA PRO A 230 -0.70 8.91 -11.75
C PRO A 230 0.57 8.56 -10.96
N LYS A 231 0.77 9.14 -9.77
CA LYS A 231 1.95 8.93 -8.93
C LYS A 231 1.76 7.91 -7.80
N VAL A 232 0.54 7.38 -7.64
CA VAL A 232 0.21 6.50 -6.50
C VAL A 232 0.59 5.05 -6.79
N TRP A 233 0.35 4.59 -8.02
CA TRP A 233 0.72 3.25 -8.47
C TRP A 233 2.19 3.22 -8.92
N ASN A 234 2.97 2.27 -8.40
CA ASN A 234 4.36 2.04 -8.79
C ASN A 234 4.72 0.55 -8.75
N GLY A 235 5.91 0.18 -9.26
CA GLY A 235 6.34 -1.21 -9.34
C GLY A 235 6.44 -1.90 -7.97
N TRP A 236 6.73 -1.15 -6.91
CA TRP A 236 6.86 -1.67 -5.55
C TRP A 236 5.52 -2.13 -4.99
N LYS A 237 4.50 -1.26 -5.05
CA LYS A 237 3.13 -1.60 -4.64
C LYS A 237 2.57 -2.76 -5.47
N ALA A 238 2.84 -2.76 -6.78
CA ALA A 238 2.46 -3.86 -7.65
C ALA A 238 3.12 -5.18 -7.21
N ALA A 239 4.39 -5.16 -6.82
CA ALA A 239 5.11 -6.34 -6.33
C ALA A 239 4.52 -6.88 -5.02
N LEU A 240 4.22 -6.00 -4.05
CA LEU A 240 3.61 -6.39 -2.77
C LEU A 240 2.23 -7.02 -2.94
N LEU A 241 1.38 -6.46 -3.83
CA LEU A 241 0.06 -7.03 -4.12
C LEU A 241 0.18 -8.41 -4.80
N ARG A 242 1.11 -8.57 -5.75
CA ARG A 242 1.37 -9.87 -6.38
C ARG A 242 1.88 -10.90 -5.37
N GLU A 243 2.82 -10.51 -4.52
CA GLU A 243 3.38 -11.41 -3.50
C GLU A 243 2.30 -11.85 -2.51
N LEU A 244 1.47 -10.93 -2.00
CA LEU A 244 0.36 -11.27 -1.13
C LEU A 244 -0.64 -12.22 -1.82
N TYR A 245 -0.98 -11.97 -3.09
CA TYR A 245 -1.85 -12.86 -3.86
C TYR A 245 -1.28 -14.28 -3.94
N HIS A 246 -0.02 -14.43 -4.32
CA HIS A 246 0.62 -15.75 -4.50
C HIS A 246 0.74 -16.50 -3.17
N ARG A 247 1.16 -15.82 -2.09
CA ARG A 247 1.20 -16.44 -0.75
C ARG A 247 -0.20 -16.84 -0.28
N ALA A 248 -1.23 -16.02 -0.53
CA ALA A 248 -2.59 -16.31 -0.11
C ALA A 248 -3.21 -17.48 -0.90
N ILE A 249 -3.03 -17.53 -2.23
CA ILE A 249 -3.59 -18.61 -3.04
C ILE A 249 -2.93 -19.95 -2.71
N GLU A 250 -1.63 -19.97 -2.42
CA GLU A 250 -0.94 -21.19 -1.96
C GLU A 250 -1.62 -21.75 -0.70
N VAL A 251 -1.86 -20.90 0.31
CA VAL A 251 -2.52 -21.32 1.56
C VAL A 251 -3.97 -21.76 1.31
N ILE A 252 -4.74 -21.02 0.50
CA ILE A 252 -6.13 -21.36 0.17
C ILE A 252 -6.22 -22.69 -0.60
N SER A 253 -5.28 -22.96 -1.50
CA SER A 253 -5.24 -24.17 -2.33
C SER A 253 -4.75 -25.42 -1.58
N GLY A 254 -4.61 -25.36 -0.26
CA GLY A 254 -4.15 -26.48 0.56
C GLY A 254 -2.63 -26.55 0.75
N GLY A 255 -1.92 -25.50 0.34
CA GLY A 255 -0.51 -25.27 0.69
C GLY A 255 -0.36 -24.99 2.18
N LEU A 256 -0.28 -26.08 2.94
CA LEU A 256 0.25 -26.16 4.30
C LEU A 256 -0.65 -25.61 5.42
N SER A 257 -1.86 -26.15 5.52
CA SER A 257 -2.62 -26.21 6.76
C SER A 257 -2.04 -27.31 7.67
N GLY A 258 -0.89 -27.06 8.32
CA GLY A 258 -0.44 -27.93 9.43
C GLY A 258 1.07 -28.03 9.70
N GLU A 259 1.94 -27.61 8.79
CA GLU A 259 3.38 -27.73 9.03
C GLU A 259 3.93 -26.57 9.89
N GLY A 260 4.49 -26.93 11.05
CA GLY A 260 5.10 -25.98 11.98
C GLY A 260 6.18 -25.12 11.33
N GLN A 261 6.49 -23.97 11.94
CA GLN A 261 7.51 -23.02 11.43
C GLN A 261 8.84 -23.69 11.08
N GLY A 262 9.23 -24.75 11.80
CA GLY A 262 10.44 -25.53 11.55
C GLY A 262 10.48 -26.25 10.19
N SER A 263 9.36 -26.84 9.74
CA SER A 263 9.31 -27.57 8.45
C SER A 263 9.50 -26.62 7.27
N ARG A 264 8.82 -25.46 7.32
CA ARG A 264 8.93 -24.43 6.28
C ARG A 264 10.32 -23.80 6.22
N ALA A 265 10.96 -23.56 7.36
CA ALA A 265 12.34 -23.10 7.41
C ALA A 265 13.30 -24.15 6.81
N ALA A 266 13.10 -25.43 7.10
CA ALA A 266 13.91 -26.51 6.51
C ALA A 266 13.71 -26.63 4.98
N ALA A 267 12.48 -26.46 4.49
CA ALA A 267 12.21 -26.44 3.05
C ALA A 267 12.92 -25.26 2.36
N ALA A 268 12.90 -24.07 2.96
CA ALA A 268 13.63 -22.91 2.47
C ALA A 268 15.16 -23.14 2.45
N GLN A 269 15.71 -23.76 3.50
CA GLN A 269 17.12 -24.15 3.56
C GLN A 269 17.48 -25.14 2.43
N ALA A 270 16.65 -26.17 2.21
CA ALA A 270 16.87 -27.13 1.14
C ALA A 270 16.83 -26.49 -0.24
N ALA A 271 15.90 -25.56 -0.48
CA ALA A 271 15.82 -24.81 -1.73
C ALA A 271 17.04 -23.89 -1.93
N ALA A 272 17.51 -23.22 -0.87
CA ALA A 272 18.73 -22.40 -0.93
C ALA A 272 19.98 -23.24 -1.23
N ARG A 273 20.09 -24.45 -0.69
CA ARG A 273 21.19 -25.39 -0.96
C ARG A 273 21.33 -25.69 -2.46
N GLN A 274 20.21 -25.84 -3.17
CA GLN A 274 20.21 -26.12 -4.61
C GLN A 274 20.80 -24.96 -5.44
N LEU A 275 20.73 -23.72 -4.93
CA LEU A 275 21.26 -22.52 -5.58
C LEU A 275 22.70 -22.17 -5.15
N LEU A 276 23.29 -22.98 -4.27
CA LEU A 276 24.64 -22.83 -3.73
C LEU A 276 25.49 -24.10 -3.99
N PRO A 277 25.64 -24.55 -5.25
CA PRO A 277 26.50 -25.69 -5.55
C PRO A 277 27.99 -25.42 -5.26
N ASP A 278 28.38 -24.14 -5.19
CA ASP A 278 29.73 -23.66 -4.90
C ASP A 278 30.07 -23.62 -3.40
N PHE A 279 29.14 -23.96 -2.51
CA PHE A 279 29.38 -24.07 -1.07
C PHE A 279 29.66 -25.53 -0.69
N SER A 280 30.74 -25.75 0.05
CA SER A 280 30.98 -27.02 0.73
C SER A 280 29.95 -27.27 1.84
N GLU A 281 29.78 -28.53 2.24
CA GLU A 281 28.84 -28.88 3.32
C GLU A 281 29.13 -28.13 4.64
N PRO A 282 30.38 -27.97 5.11
CA PRO A 282 30.67 -27.17 6.30
C PRO A 282 30.33 -25.69 6.16
N GLU A 283 30.60 -25.09 4.99
CA GLU A 283 30.26 -23.68 4.73
C GLU A 283 28.74 -23.48 4.73
N PHE A 284 28.01 -24.37 4.06
CA PHE A 284 26.55 -24.30 4.02
C PHE A 284 25.94 -24.53 5.40
N ALA A 285 26.42 -25.51 6.17
CA ALA A 285 25.98 -25.74 7.54
C ALA A 285 26.24 -24.52 8.45
N THR A 286 27.37 -23.84 8.26
CA THR A 286 27.70 -22.59 8.97
C THR A 286 26.74 -21.47 8.58
N PHE A 287 26.41 -21.32 7.29
CA PHE A 287 25.40 -20.35 6.85
C PHE A 287 24.02 -20.66 7.44
N VAL A 288 23.61 -21.93 7.45
CA VAL A 288 22.34 -22.39 8.04
C VAL A 288 22.24 -22.07 9.52
N SER A 289 23.31 -22.29 10.30
CA SER A 289 23.32 -22.03 11.74
C SER A 289 23.27 -20.54 12.12
N ARG A 290 23.54 -19.63 11.17
CA ARG A 290 23.44 -18.17 11.38
C ARG A 290 22.01 -17.66 11.42
N GLY A 291 21.15 -18.22 10.58
CA GLY A 291 19.79 -17.74 10.37
C GLY A 291 18.78 -18.40 11.29
N TYR A 292 18.10 -17.62 12.13
CA TYR A 292 16.93 -18.08 12.89
C TYR A 292 15.76 -18.43 11.95
N PRO A 293 14.73 -19.19 12.40
CA PRO A 293 13.60 -19.56 11.55
C PRO A 293 12.94 -18.38 10.81
N PHE A 294 12.83 -17.21 11.45
CA PHE A 294 12.27 -16.02 10.82
C PHE A 294 13.06 -15.55 9.58
N TYR A 295 14.39 -15.69 9.55
CA TYR A 295 15.22 -15.40 8.38
C TYR A 295 14.85 -16.28 7.18
N TRP A 296 14.71 -17.58 7.44
CA TRP A 296 14.36 -18.55 6.41
C TRP A 296 12.95 -18.36 5.85
N LEU A 297 12.02 -17.85 6.66
CA LEU A 297 10.65 -17.57 6.22
C LEU A 297 10.48 -16.19 5.56
N SER A 298 11.48 -15.31 5.71
CA SER A 298 11.38 -13.91 5.29
C SER A 298 11.78 -13.65 3.84
N PHE A 299 12.53 -14.54 3.21
CA PHE A 299 13.07 -14.34 1.85
C PHE A 299 12.90 -15.57 0.98
N ASP A 300 12.96 -15.35 -0.32
CA ASP A 300 13.00 -16.42 -1.31
C ASP A 300 14.39 -17.10 -1.35
N PRO A 301 14.47 -18.34 -1.88
CA PRO A 301 15.72 -19.09 -1.94
C PRO A 301 16.87 -18.39 -2.70
N ALA A 302 16.55 -17.60 -3.74
CA ALA A 302 17.58 -16.89 -4.50
C ALA A 302 18.17 -15.74 -3.69
N THR A 303 17.36 -15.08 -2.87
CA THR A 303 17.82 -14.08 -1.90
C THR A 303 18.66 -14.71 -0.80
N HIS A 304 18.28 -15.89 -0.25
CA HIS A 304 19.14 -16.62 0.67
C HIS A 304 20.51 -16.95 0.06
N ALA A 305 20.55 -17.36 -1.20
CA ALA A 305 21.81 -17.65 -1.89
C ALA A 305 22.71 -16.40 -2.08
N ARG A 306 22.12 -15.21 -2.31
CA ARG A 306 22.89 -13.95 -2.36
C ARG A 306 23.46 -13.59 -0.99
N HIS A 307 22.64 -13.65 0.06
CA HIS A 307 23.08 -13.40 1.43
C HIS A 307 24.22 -14.32 1.85
N ALA A 308 24.16 -15.61 1.50
CA ALA A 308 25.24 -16.56 1.79
C ALA A 308 26.58 -16.11 1.18
N ARG A 309 26.56 -15.68 -0.09
CA ARG A 309 27.77 -15.22 -0.80
C ARG A 309 28.30 -13.90 -0.22
N LEU A 310 27.41 -12.96 0.08
CA LEU A 310 27.75 -11.69 0.73
C LEU A 310 28.45 -11.92 2.07
N MET A 311 27.88 -12.78 2.92
CA MET A 311 28.46 -13.12 4.23
C MET A 311 29.82 -13.80 4.08
N ARG A 312 29.97 -14.73 3.13
CA ARG A 312 31.24 -15.41 2.85
C ARG A 312 32.33 -14.40 2.44
N GLU A 313 32.00 -13.45 1.58
CA GLU A 313 32.93 -12.40 1.13
C GLU A 313 33.31 -11.44 2.27
N ALA A 314 32.33 -11.00 3.05
CA ALA A 314 32.56 -10.10 4.19
C ALA A 314 33.52 -10.72 5.22
N GLU A 315 33.34 -12.01 5.52
CA GLU A 315 34.19 -12.73 6.48
C GLU A 315 35.57 -13.03 5.93
N ALA A 316 35.68 -13.38 4.65
CA ALA A 316 36.97 -13.60 3.99
C ALA A 316 37.81 -12.32 3.93
N SER A 317 37.16 -11.16 3.75
CA SER A 317 37.83 -9.85 3.71
C SER A 317 38.08 -9.23 5.09
N GLY A 318 37.36 -9.65 6.13
CA GLY A 318 37.40 -9.05 7.45
C GLY A 318 36.88 -7.60 7.49
N ALA A 319 36.07 -7.21 6.50
CA ALA A 319 35.57 -5.84 6.39
C ALA A 319 34.59 -5.51 7.54
N PRO A 320 34.71 -4.33 8.19
CA PRO A 320 33.79 -3.94 9.27
C PRO A 320 32.36 -3.67 8.77
N LEU A 321 32.22 -3.33 7.49
CA LEU A 321 30.95 -3.12 6.81
C LEU A 321 31.06 -3.65 5.38
N THR A 322 30.08 -4.43 4.95
CA THR A 322 29.90 -4.82 3.55
C THR A 322 28.53 -4.34 3.08
N VAL A 323 28.48 -3.74 1.89
CA VAL A 323 27.26 -3.16 1.32
C VAL A 323 27.07 -3.66 -0.10
N GLU A 324 26.05 -4.48 -0.31
CA GLU A 324 25.58 -4.87 -1.64
C GLU A 324 24.44 -3.95 -2.08
N LYS A 325 24.44 -3.54 -3.35
CA LYS A 325 23.39 -2.70 -3.94
C LYS A 325 22.87 -3.39 -5.19
N ARG A 326 21.56 -3.58 -5.30
CA ARG A 326 20.92 -4.22 -6.44
C ARG A 326 19.73 -3.40 -6.90
N VAL A 327 19.84 -2.83 -8.08
CA VAL A 327 18.75 -2.08 -8.72
C VAL A 327 17.75 -3.09 -9.29
N ASP A 328 16.47 -2.96 -8.91
CA ASP A 328 15.34 -3.71 -9.48
C ASP A 328 14.35 -2.73 -10.12
N PRO A 329 14.53 -2.41 -11.42
CA PRO A 329 13.66 -1.46 -12.11
C PRO A 329 12.21 -1.93 -12.18
N HIS A 330 11.97 -3.25 -12.25
CA HIS A 330 10.63 -3.83 -12.35
C HIS A 330 9.82 -3.64 -11.07
N ARG A 331 10.49 -3.67 -9.91
CA ARG A 331 9.89 -3.31 -8.62
C ARG A 331 10.04 -1.82 -8.29
N SER A 332 10.65 -1.03 -9.17
CA SER A 332 10.91 0.40 -8.96
C SER A 332 11.65 0.70 -7.66
N VAL A 333 12.59 -0.16 -7.26
CA VAL A 333 13.37 -0.02 -6.01
C VAL A 333 14.83 -0.42 -6.23
N THR A 334 15.69 0.06 -5.34
CA THR A 334 17.03 -0.48 -5.15
C THR A 334 17.09 -1.20 -3.82
N GLU A 335 17.47 -2.47 -3.83
CA GLU A 335 17.76 -3.28 -2.65
C GLU A 335 19.18 -2.93 -2.17
N ILE A 336 19.30 -2.54 -0.90
CA ILE A 336 20.57 -2.26 -0.24
C ILE A 336 20.69 -3.23 0.93
N THR A 337 21.65 -4.14 0.84
CA THR A 337 21.93 -5.15 1.86
C THR A 337 23.22 -4.80 2.58
N LEU A 338 23.14 -4.65 3.90
CA LEU A 338 24.28 -4.34 4.76
C LEU A 338 24.60 -5.54 5.65
N TYR A 339 25.88 -5.86 5.77
CA TYR A 339 26.39 -6.83 6.72
C TYR A 339 27.47 -6.18 7.61
N THR A 340 27.21 -6.09 8.91
CA THR A 340 28.10 -5.43 9.88
C THR A 340 27.83 -5.92 11.31
N ALA A 341 28.64 -5.55 12.29
CA ALA A 341 28.40 -5.91 13.68
C ALA A 341 27.11 -5.25 14.19
N ASP A 342 26.23 -6.03 14.83
CA ASP A 342 24.98 -5.49 15.36
C ASP A 342 25.23 -4.70 16.66
N HIS A 343 24.60 -3.54 16.77
CA HIS A 343 24.67 -2.70 17.96
C HIS A 343 23.42 -1.82 18.10
N PRO A 344 23.01 -1.46 19.34
CA PRO A 344 21.83 -0.62 19.55
C PRO A 344 21.84 0.66 18.71
N GLY A 345 20.75 0.91 17.99
CA GLY A 345 20.58 2.08 17.13
C GLY A 345 21.19 1.99 15.74
N LEU A 346 21.71 0.84 15.31
CA LEU A 346 22.21 0.61 13.96
C LEU A 346 21.17 1.00 12.89
N PHE A 347 19.95 0.47 12.98
CA PHE A 347 18.86 0.80 12.05
C PHE A 347 18.61 2.31 11.92
N SER A 348 18.58 3.03 13.04
CA SER A 348 18.40 4.49 13.01
C SER A 348 19.56 5.19 12.30
N ARG A 349 20.81 4.80 12.58
CA ARG A 349 21.99 5.34 11.88
C ARG A 349 21.91 5.11 10.36
N ILE A 350 21.58 3.89 9.93
CA ILE A 350 21.45 3.56 8.50
C ILE A 350 20.29 4.33 7.85
N ALA A 351 19.13 4.44 8.51
CA ALA A 351 18.01 5.26 8.03
C ALA A 351 18.42 6.74 7.87
N GLY A 352 19.21 7.27 8.80
CA GLY A 352 19.78 8.61 8.71
C GLY A 352 20.74 8.79 7.52
N ALA A 353 21.61 7.82 7.28
CA ALA A 353 22.54 7.82 6.13
C ALA A 353 21.78 7.79 4.78
N LEU A 354 20.74 6.95 4.67
CA LEU A 354 19.88 6.89 3.49
C LEU A 354 19.13 8.20 3.26
N ALA A 355 18.56 8.78 4.33
CA ALA A 355 17.89 10.07 4.25
C ALA A 355 18.82 11.20 3.80
N VAL A 356 20.05 11.27 4.33
CA VAL A 356 21.09 12.25 3.91
C VAL A 356 21.45 12.07 2.43
N SER A 357 21.42 10.84 1.93
CA SER A 357 21.69 10.53 0.51
C SER A 357 20.52 10.85 -0.42
N GLY A 358 19.36 11.22 0.16
CA GLY A 358 18.10 11.46 -0.55
C GLY A 358 17.43 10.19 -1.06
N ALA A 359 17.69 9.06 -0.41
CA ALA A 359 17.00 7.80 -0.67
C ALA A 359 15.77 7.69 0.25
N ASN A 360 14.62 7.35 -0.33
CA ASN A 360 13.38 7.12 0.41
C ASN A 360 13.23 5.62 0.70
N ILE A 361 13.20 5.22 1.97
CA ILE A 361 12.98 3.81 2.35
C ILE A 361 11.49 3.51 2.16
N VAL A 362 11.16 2.40 1.49
CA VAL A 362 9.77 1.91 1.36
C VAL A 362 9.53 0.64 2.18
N ASP A 363 10.58 -0.10 2.47
CA ASP A 363 10.54 -1.33 3.25
C ASP A 363 11.92 -1.62 3.83
N ALA A 364 11.95 -2.25 5.00
CA ALA A 364 13.19 -2.68 5.63
C ALA A 364 13.00 -3.97 6.45
N LYS A 365 13.95 -4.90 6.33
CA LYS A 365 14.07 -6.10 7.15
C LYS A 365 15.40 -6.09 7.89
N ILE A 366 15.34 -6.15 9.22
CA ILE A 366 16.47 -5.94 10.13
C ILE A 366 16.69 -7.24 10.90
N MET A 367 17.87 -7.81 10.77
CA MET A 367 18.11 -9.18 11.24
C MET A 367 19.41 -9.30 12.01
N THR A 368 19.32 -9.63 13.28
CA THR A 368 20.47 -10.09 14.05
C THR A 368 20.69 -11.57 13.78
N MET A 369 21.84 -11.90 13.20
CA MET A 369 22.29 -13.27 12.96
C MET A 369 22.89 -13.86 14.25
N SER A 370 22.94 -15.18 14.35
CA SER A 370 23.41 -15.86 15.58
C SER A 370 24.89 -15.60 15.93
N ASN A 371 25.68 -15.09 14.97
CA ASN A 371 27.07 -14.66 15.18
C ASN A 371 27.23 -13.20 15.63
N GLY A 372 26.14 -12.51 15.99
CA GLY A 372 26.18 -11.13 16.47
C GLY A 372 26.30 -10.07 15.36
N MET A 373 26.21 -10.49 14.10
CA MET A 373 26.19 -9.59 12.94
C MET A 373 24.76 -9.21 12.58
N ALA A 374 24.56 -7.97 12.14
CA ALA A 374 23.35 -7.52 11.49
C ALA A 374 23.40 -7.82 9.99
N LEU A 375 22.30 -8.37 9.46
CA LEU A 375 22.00 -8.43 8.04
C LEU A 375 20.75 -7.58 7.81
N ASP A 376 20.96 -6.34 7.40
CA ASP A 376 19.88 -5.37 7.22
C ASP A 376 19.63 -5.12 5.74
N ILE A 377 18.38 -5.26 5.32
CA ILE A 377 17.96 -5.09 3.93
C ILE A 377 17.00 -3.92 3.87
N PHE A 378 17.28 -2.97 2.99
CA PHE A 378 16.44 -1.80 2.73
C PHE A 378 16.04 -1.78 1.26
N TRP A 379 14.76 -1.57 0.99
CA TRP A 379 14.29 -1.23 -0.35
C TRP A 379 14.07 0.27 -0.40
N VAL A 380 14.76 0.92 -1.33
CA VAL A 380 14.75 2.38 -1.45
C VAL A 380 14.34 2.86 -2.83
N GLN A 381 13.69 4.01 -2.85
CA GLN A 381 13.29 4.74 -4.05
C GLN A 381 13.95 6.12 -4.09
N ASP A 382 13.93 6.75 -5.25
CA ASP A 382 14.19 8.18 -5.38
C ASP A 382 12.94 9.01 -5.05
N SER A 383 13.05 10.34 -5.14
CA SER A 383 11.93 11.25 -4.89
C SER A 383 10.80 11.16 -5.92
N ALA A 384 11.02 10.49 -7.05
CA ALA A 384 10.02 10.26 -8.09
C ALA A 384 9.30 8.91 -7.91
N GLY A 385 9.65 8.11 -6.90
CA GLY A 385 9.09 6.78 -6.68
C GLY A 385 9.66 5.72 -7.64
N SER A 386 10.80 6.00 -8.26
CA SER A 386 11.57 5.08 -9.11
C SER A 386 12.74 4.47 -8.33
N ALA A 387 13.44 3.50 -8.92
CA ALA A 387 14.61 2.90 -8.27
C ALA A 387 15.69 3.96 -8.00
N PHE A 388 16.32 3.90 -6.83
CA PHE A 388 17.46 4.78 -6.51
C PHE A 388 18.72 4.27 -7.21
N ASP A 389 18.95 4.69 -8.46
CA ASP A 389 19.92 4.04 -9.37
C ASP A 389 21.07 4.95 -9.85
N ARG A 390 21.07 6.22 -9.44
CA ARG A 390 22.11 7.19 -9.81
C ARG A 390 23.51 6.69 -9.42
N PRO A 391 24.43 6.46 -10.40
CA PRO A 391 25.74 5.87 -10.12
C PRO A 391 26.58 6.68 -9.13
N ASP A 392 26.54 8.00 -9.24
CA ASP A 392 27.29 8.92 -8.37
C ASP A 392 26.82 8.86 -6.91
N LYS A 393 25.52 8.62 -6.70
CA LYS A 393 24.94 8.45 -5.36
C LYS A 393 25.22 7.05 -4.80
N LEU A 394 25.01 6.01 -5.61
CA LEU A 394 25.26 4.61 -5.21
C LEU A 394 26.73 4.34 -4.85
N ALA A 395 27.68 4.97 -5.56
CA ALA A 395 29.10 4.88 -5.25
C ALA A 395 29.43 5.48 -3.88
N LYS A 396 28.77 6.58 -3.49
CA LYS A 396 29.01 7.28 -2.23
C LYS A 396 28.31 6.65 -1.02
N LEU A 397 27.29 5.82 -1.21
CA LEU A 397 26.51 5.25 -0.10
C LEU A 397 27.36 4.52 0.93
N ALA A 398 28.33 3.70 0.51
CA ALA A 398 29.20 2.97 1.43
C ALA A 398 29.98 3.92 2.34
N VAL A 399 30.56 4.98 1.76
CA VAL A 399 31.29 6.02 2.51
C VAL A 399 30.36 6.77 3.47
N VAL A 400 29.11 7.07 3.06
CA VAL A 400 28.15 7.72 3.96
C VAL A 400 27.77 6.81 5.12
N PHE A 401 27.57 5.51 4.86
CA PHE A 401 27.32 4.53 5.93
C PHE A 401 28.49 4.47 6.91
N GLU A 402 29.72 4.29 6.42
CA GLU A 402 30.93 4.28 7.25
C GLU A 402 31.03 5.53 8.12
N ASN A 403 30.93 6.72 7.53
CA ASN A 403 31.01 7.99 8.27
C ASN A 403 29.91 8.14 9.33
N VAL A 404 28.71 7.62 9.08
CA VAL A 404 27.63 7.66 10.07
C VAL A 404 27.85 6.65 11.20
N LEU A 405 28.39 5.47 10.88
CA LEU A 405 28.69 4.43 11.85
C LEU A 405 29.87 4.79 12.75
N THR A 406 30.90 5.45 12.21
CA THR A 406 32.05 5.99 12.97
C THR A 406 31.70 7.27 13.74
N GLY A 407 30.63 7.96 13.36
CA GLY A 407 30.15 9.19 13.99
C GLY A 407 30.74 10.48 13.41
N ASP A 408 31.52 10.38 12.33
CA ASP A 408 32.08 11.49 11.56
C ASP A 408 30.98 12.30 10.87
N LEU A 409 29.91 11.63 10.44
CA LEU A 409 28.69 12.25 9.93
C LEU A 409 27.54 12.08 10.94
N LYS A 410 26.88 13.19 11.28
CA LYS A 410 25.76 13.22 12.22
C LYS A 410 24.46 13.53 11.47
N PRO A 411 23.61 12.53 11.14
CA PRO A 411 22.42 12.74 10.31
C PRO A 411 21.49 13.85 10.82
N HIS A 412 21.29 13.93 12.14
CA HIS A 412 20.47 14.98 12.76
C HIS A 412 20.93 16.41 12.47
N ARG A 413 22.22 16.64 12.15
CA ARG A 413 22.73 17.98 11.80
C ARG A 413 22.55 18.29 10.32
N GLU A 414 22.78 17.31 9.46
CA GLU A 414 22.64 17.45 8.02
C GLU A 414 21.17 17.61 7.60
N LEU A 415 20.27 16.85 8.24
CA LEU A 415 18.83 16.87 7.97
C LEU A 415 18.11 18.08 8.58
N ALA A 416 18.72 18.78 9.54
CA ALA A 416 18.15 19.98 10.16
C ALA A 416 18.26 21.24 9.28
N ARG A 417 18.92 21.17 8.12
CA ARG A 417 19.01 22.31 7.19
C ARG A 417 17.66 22.53 6.52
N PRO A 418 17.08 23.74 6.58
CA PRO A 418 15.81 24.02 5.92
C PRO A 418 15.94 23.83 4.40
N PRO A 419 14.89 23.32 3.72
CA PRO A 419 14.90 23.21 2.27
C PRO A 419 15.09 24.58 1.63
N ALA A 420 15.82 24.63 0.51
CA ALA A 420 16.18 25.88 -0.17
C ALA A 420 14.96 26.70 -0.68
N SER A 421 13.78 26.08 -0.76
CA SER A 421 12.54 26.75 -1.12
C SER A 421 11.42 26.38 -0.14
N PRO A 422 10.69 27.35 0.43
CA PRO A 422 9.48 27.06 1.17
C PRO A 422 8.41 26.51 0.21
N ASN A 423 7.91 25.32 0.50
CA ASN A 423 6.79 24.76 -0.25
C ASN A 423 5.55 25.62 0.03
N ARG A 424 5.00 26.29 -0.99
CA ARG A 424 3.89 27.26 -0.89
C ARG A 424 2.53 26.64 -0.52
N THR A 425 2.50 25.39 -0.09
CA THR A 425 1.30 24.58 0.19
C THR A 425 1.18 24.19 1.67
N GLN A 426 1.59 25.06 2.60
CA GLN A 426 1.43 24.90 4.07
C GLN A 426 -0.04 24.98 4.56
N VAL A 427 -1.02 24.56 3.76
CA VAL A 427 -2.45 24.86 4.02
C VAL A 427 -3.15 23.78 4.85
N PHE A 428 -2.54 22.60 5.10
CA PHE A 428 -3.22 21.48 5.75
C PHE A 428 -2.47 20.92 6.96
N THR A 429 -3.19 20.78 8.07
CA THR A 429 -2.75 20.10 9.30
C THR A 429 -3.06 18.62 9.24
N VAL A 430 -2.04 17.76 9.35
CA VAL A 430 -2.21 16.31 9.53
C VAL A 430 -2.19 16.03 11.03
N THR A 431 -3.28 15.50 11.58
CA THR A 431 -3.33 15.10 12.99
C THR A 431 -2.44 13.87 13.19
N PRO A 432 -1.37 13.96 14.01
CA PRO A 432 -0.50 12.83 14.28
C PRO A 432 -1.24 11.78 15.10
N ARG A 433 -1.02 10.50 14.80
CA ARG A 433 -1.62 9.39 15.52
C ARG A 433 -0.63 8.24 15.61
N VAL A 434 -0.49 7.68 16.80
CA VAL A 434 0.31 6.48 17.04
C VAL A 434 -0.61 5.39 17.57
N LEU A 435 -0.57 4.23 16.94
CA LEU A 435 -1.35 3.05 17.27
C LEU A 435 -0.42 1.91 17.62
N VAL A 436 -0.77 1.15 18.64
CA VAL A 436 -0.04 -0.06 19.03
C VAL A 436 -0.99 -1.25 18.89
N ASP A 437 -0.63 -2.21 18.05
CA ASP A 437 -1.36 -3.45 17.83
C ASP A 437 -0.53 -4.66 18.25
N ASN A 438 -0.85 -5.20 19.43
CA ASN A 438 -0.27 -6.44 19.94
C ASN A 438 -1.03 -7.70 19.48
N LYS A 439 -1.98 -7.60 18.55
CA LYS A 439 -2.67 -8.77 17.97
C LYS A 439 -2.22 -9.03 16.53
N ALA A 440 -1.68 -8.01 15.85
CA ALA A 440 -1.22 -8.11 14.47
C ALA A 440 -0.10 -9.16 14.25
N SER A 441 0.79 -9.37 15.24
CA SER A 441 1.82 -10.40 15.19
C SER A 441 1.94 -11.12 16.53
N GLY A 442 2.21 -12.42 16.50
CA GLY A 442 2.37 -13.29 17.66
C GLY A 442 3.73 -13.12 18.33
N SER A 443 4.70 -12.55 17.61
CA SER A 443 6.09 -12.44 18.07
C SER A 443 6.58 -11.00 18.27
N HIS A 444 5.89 -10.00 17.72
CA HIS A 444 6.29 -8.60 17.79
C HIS A 444 5.16 -7.71 18.30
N THR A 445 5.53 -6.56 18.86
CA THR A 445 4.63 -5.43 19.06
C THR A 445 4.63 -4.62 17.77
N VAL A 446 3.46 -4.39 17.18
CA VAL A 446 3.33 -3.62 15.95
C VAL A 446 2.94 -2.19 16.30
N ILE A 447 3.70 -1.22 15.81
CA ILE A 447 3.46 0.20 16.04
C ILE A 447 3.17 0.87 14.70
N GLU A 448 1.96 1.39 14.50
CA GLU A 448 1.60 2.18 13.33
C GLU A 448 1.65 3.67 13.69
N VAL A 449 2.43 4.42 12.92
CA VAL A 449 2.63 5.86 13.03
C VAL A 449 2.00 6.54 11.82
N ASN A 450 1.07 7.45 12.06
CA ASN A 450 0.44 8.29 11.05
C ASN A 450 0.80 9.75 11.32
N GLY A 451 1.35 10.45 10.33
CA GLY A 451 1.65 11.87 10.48
C GLY A 451 2.08 12.51 9.18
N ARG A 452 2.49 13.77 9.24
CA ARG A 452 3.02 14.49 8.08
C ARG A 452 4.41 13.97 7.73
N ASP A 453 4.63 13.61 6.47
CA ASP A 453 5.92 13.21 5.96
C ASP A 453 6.88 14.41 5.89
N ARG A 454 8.17 14.17 6.13
CA ARG A 454 9.24 15.16 6.01
C ARG A 454 10.61 14.47 5.93
N PRO A 455 11.60 15.12 5.31
CA PRO A 455 12.97 14.61 5.29
C PRO A 455 13.45 14.26 6.71
N GLY A 456 13.96 13.04 6.87
CA GLY A 456 14.51 12.56 8.14
C GLY A 456 13.49 12.06 9.17
N LEU A 457 12.18 12.06 8.88
CA LEU A 457 11.16 11.59 9.82
C LEU A 457 11.43 10.16 10.32
N LEU A 458 11.71 9.23 9.40
CA LEU A 458 12.01 7.84 9.75
C LEU A 458 13.24 7.72 10.66
N PHE A 459 14.28 8.51 10.41
CA PHE A 459 15.46 8.58 11.28
C PHE A 459 15.09 9.01 12.71
N GLU A 460 14.21 10.01 12.85
CA GLU A 460 13.79 10.51 14.15
C GLU A 460 12.89 9.53 14.91
N LEU A 461 11.93 8.90 14.22
CA LEU A 461 11.07 7.86 14.79
C LEU A 461 11.91 6.69 15.31
N THR A 462 12.84 6.19 14.49
CA THR A 462 13.71 5.06 14.85
C THR A 462 14.71 5.40 15.94
N ARG A 463 15.16 6.65 16.00
CA ARG A 463 15.98 7.17 17.10
C ARG A 463 15.19 7.23 18.40
N ALA A 464 13.91 7.61 18.36
CA ALA A 464 13.03 7.60 19.52
C ALA A 464 12.78 6.17 20.03
N LEU A 465 12.50 5.23 19.12
CA LEU A 465 12.37 3.80 19.45
C LEU A 465 13.65 3.25 20.11
N THR A 466 14.82 3.57 19.54
CA THR A 466 16.12 3.16 20.08
C THR A 466 16.32 3.68 21.51
N ARG A 467 16.00 4.95 21.77
CA ARG A 467 16.09 5.56 23.13
C ARG A 467 15.19 4.90 24.16
N LEU A 468 14.10 4.27 23.70
CA LEU A 468 13.19 3.52 24.55
C LEU A 468 13.63 2.06 24.75
N ASN A 469 14.83 1.69 24.30
CA ASN A 469 15.39 0.34 24.36
C ASN A 469 14.56 -0.66 23.55
N LEU A 470 14.10 -0.25 22.36
CA LEU A 470 13.40 -1.09 21.41
C LEU A 470 14.28 -1.39 20.20
N GLN A 471 14.19 -2.62 19.73
CA GLN A 471 14.81 -3.08 18.50
C GLN A 471 13.73 -3.23 17.43
N VAL A 472 13.96 -2.64 16.25
CA VAL A 472 13.10 -2.81 15.07
C VAL A 472 13.58 -4.06 14.33
N SER A 473 12.66 -4.97 14.03
CA SER A 473 12.92 -6.18 13.25
C SER A 473 12.46 -6.03 11.79
N SER A 474 11.42 -5.23 11.56
CA SER A 474 10.87 -4.96 10.23
C SER A 474 10.17 -3.61 10.25
N ALA A 475 10.22 -2.88 9.14
CA ALA A 475 9.54 -1.60 8.99
C ALA A 475 8.92 -1.46 7.59
N LYS A 476 7.63 -1.13 7.54
CA LYS A 476 6.90 -0.81 6.30
C LYS A 476 6.66 0.68 6.25
N ILE A 477 7.17 1.34 5.22
CA ILE A 477 7.16 2.80 5.09
C ILE A 477 6.28 3.16 3.91
N SER A 478 5.08 3.65 4.19
CA SER A 478 4.11 4.01 3.15
C SER A 478 3.87 5.51 3.16
N THR A 479 4.48 6.21 2.22
CA THR A 479 4.15 7.60 1.94
C THR A 479 3.00 7.68 0.95
N TYR A 480 2.00 8.44 1.31
CA TYR A 480 0.98 8.91 0.41
C TYR A 480 1.12 10.43 0.42
N GLY A 481 1.41 11.07 -0.72
CA GLY A 481 1.59 12.55 -0.82
C GLY A 481 2.39 13.14 0.35
N GLU A 482 1.79 13.96 1.24
CA GLU A 482 2.49 14.50 2.43
C GLU A 482 2.15 13.78 3.75
N LYS A 483 1.48 12.62 3.75
CA LYS A 483 1.26 11.80 4.95
C LYS A 483 2.11 10.55 4.84
N VAL A 484 2.69 10.17 5.97
CA VAL A 484 3.33 8.88 6.13
C VAL A 484 2.45 7.96 6.98
N VAL A 485 2.47 6.68 6.62
CA VAL A 485 1.98 5.58 7.44
C VAL A 485 3.13 4.59 7.60
N ASP A 486 3.83 4.70 8.73
CA ASP A 486 4.97 3.85 9.05
C ASP A 486 4.54 2.78 10.04
N VAL A 487 4.88 1.52 9.74
CA VAL A 487 4.60 0.40 10.63
C VAL A 487 5.90 -0.27 11.05
N PHE A 488 6.14 -0.33 12.36
CA PHE A 488 7.33 -0.92 12.95
C PHE A 488 6.97 -2.18 13.72
N TYR A 489 7.67 -3.28 13.42
CA TYR A 489 7.63 -4.51 14.19
C TYR A 489 8.77 -4.47 15.19
N VAL A 490 8.45 -4.33 16.47
CA VAL A 490 9.45 -4.11 17.52
C VAL A 490 9.44 -5.17 18.61
N LYS A 491 10.62 -5.35 19.21
CA LYS A 491 10.87 -6.13 20.42
C LYS A 491 11.65 -5.29 21.42
N ASN A 492 11.63 -5.68 22.69
CA ASN A 492 12.56 -5.14 23.68
C ASN A 492 13.97 -5.72 23.47
N LEU A 493 14.96 -5.21 24.22
CA LEU A 493 16.35 -5.70 24.16
C LEU A 493 16.54 -7.18 24.53
N PHE A 494 15.54 -7.80 25.17
CA PHE A 494 15.56 -9.23 25.50
C PHE A 494 14.91 -10.09 24.41
N GLY A 495 14.52 -9.51 23.27
CA GLY A 495 13.89 -10.21 22.16
C GLY A 495 12.41 -10.55 22.38
N HIS A 496 11.79 -10.01 23.43
CA HIS A 496 10.39 -10.23 23.77
C HIS A 496 9.49 -9.10 23.26
N LYS A 497 8.23 -9.47 23.01
CA LYS A 497 7.14 -8.55 22.72
C LYS A 497 6.88 -7.62 23.92
N ILE A 498 6.43 -6.40 23.66
CA ILE A 498 6.16 -5.40 24.69
C ILE A 498 4.68 -5.45 25.03
N GLU A 499 4.35 -5.96 26.20
CA GLU A 499 2.95 -6.11 26.64
C GLU A 499 2.58 -5.19 27.81
N HIS A 500 3.58 -4.65 28.52
CA HIS A 500 3.35 -3.84 29.70
C HIS A 500 2.67 -2.49 29.35
N PRO A 501 1.45 -2.19 29.83
CA PRO A 501 0.68 -1.03 29.40
C PRO A 501 1.37 0.32 29.57
N ALA A 502 2.10 0.50 30.69
CA ALA A 502 2.83 1.75 30.93
C ALA A 502 3.96 1.98 29.90
N LYS A 503 4.60 0.89 29.43
CA LYS A 503 5.65 1.00 28.40
C LYS A 503 5.04 1.33 27.05
N LEU A 504 3.89 0.76 26.72
CA LEU A 504 3.15 1.09 25.50
C LEU A 504 2.72 2.57 25.48
N ALA A 505 2.23 3.09 26.60
CA ALA A 505 1.88 4.51 26.72
C ALA A 505 3.10 5.45 26.66
N GLU A 506 4.27 5.01 27.16
CA GLU A 506 5.53 5.74 27.00
C GLU A 506 5.94 5.81 25.53
N ILE A 507 5.88 4.69 24.82
CA ILE A 507 6.18 4.59 23.38
C ILE A 507 5.27 5.52 22.58
N GLN A 508 3.96 5.45 22.83
CA GLN A 508 2.99 6.28 22.14
C GLN A 508 3.31 7.77 22.29
N ARG A 509 3.50 8.25 23.53
CA ARG A 509 3.82 9.66 23.80
C ARG A 509 5.13 10.12 23.16
N ALA A 510 6.16 9.28 23.19
CA ALA A 510 7.46 9.63 22.61
C ALA A 510 7.39 9.79 21.08
N LEU A 511 6.65 8.92 20.40
CA LEU A 511 6.47 8.99 18.95
C LEU A 511 5.52 10.12 18.55
N GLU A 512 4.44 10.35 19.29
CA GLU A 512 3.55 11.51 19.09
C GLU A 512 4.32 12.83 19.20
N ALA A 513 5.27 12.93 20.13
CA ALA A 513 6.13 14.11 20.26
C ALA A 513 7.04 14.35 19.03
N VAL A 514 7.54 13.29 18.38
CA VAL A 514 8.34 13.40 17.14
C VAL A 514 7.48 13.90 15.98
N LEU A 515 6.23 13.46 15.91
CA LEU A 515 5.29 13.87 14.86
C LEU A 515 4.79 15.30 15.08
N ALA A 516 4.58 15.71 16.33
CA ALA A 516 4.11 17.05 16.68
C ALA A 516 5.11 18.16 16.29
N GLN A 517 6.42 17.88 16.34
CA GLN A 517 7.46 18.84 15.92
C GLN A 517 7.34 19.28 14.45
N ALA A 518 6.64 18.51 13.61
CA ALA A 518 6.39 18.86 12.20
C ALA A 518 5.23 19.85 12.00
N ASN A 519 4.41 20.09 13.04
CA ASN A 519 3.21 20.93 12.97
C ASN A 519 3.44 22.34 13.54
N GLU A 520 4.63 22.68 14.02
CA GLU A 520 4.94 24.06 14.42
C GLU A 520 5.12 24.93 13.16
N PRO A 521 4.32 26.01 12.98
CA PRO A 521 4.56 26.95 11.90
C PRO A 521 5.95 27.58 12.09
N ALA A 522 6.70 27.72 11.00
CA ALA A 522 7.99 28.40 11.03
C ALA A 522 7.81 29.79 11.68
N PRO A 523 8.71 30.21 12.59
CA PRO A 523 8.62 31.54 13.20
C PRO A 523 8.60 32.57 12.08
N ALA A 524 7.59 33.45 12.09
CA ALA A 524 7.47 34.52 11.13
C ALA A 524 8.81 35.26 11.06
N MET A 525 9.42 35.31 9.88
CA MET A 525 10.59 36.14 9.65
C MET A 525 10.19 37.56 10.02
N VAL A 526 10.74 38.06 11.13
CA VAL A 526 10.63 39.45 11.52
C VAL A 526 11.24 40.24 10.37
N ASN A 527 10.39 40.89 9.57
CA ASN A 527 10.83 41.87 8.59
C ASN A 527 11.67 42.89 9.35
N ARG A 528 12.99 42.86 9.13
CA ARG A 528 13.85 43.96 9.54
C ARG A 528 13.40 45.16 8.72
N GLU A 529 12.83 46.16 9.38
CA GLU A 529 12.55 47.44 8.78
C GLU A 529 13.82 47.99 8.11
N PRO A 530 13.73 48.59 6.92
CA PRO A 530 14.87 49.23 6.30
C PRO A 530 15.25 50.43 7.16
N VAL A 531 16.49 50.43 7.64
CA VAL A 531 17.13 51.60 8.24
C VAL A 531 17.12 52.70 7.18
N ALA A 532 16.36 53.76 7.44
CA ALA A 532 16.41 54.98 6.64
C ALA A 532 17.83 55.57 6.76
N ALA A 533 18.47 55.76 5.61
CA ALA A 533 19.70 56.54 5.52
C ALA A 533 19.33 58.04 5.53
N GLU A 534 19.87 58.77 6.50
CA GLU A 534 20.10 60.22 6.40
C GLU A 534 21.45 60.50 5.72
#